data_AF-A0A2V9YYU9-F1
#
_entry.id   AF-A0A2V9YYU9-F1
#
_cell.length_a   1.000
_cell.length_b   1.000
_cell.length_c   1.000
_cell.angle_alpha   90.00
_cell.angle_beta   90.00
_cell.angle_gamma   90.00
#
_symmetry.space_group_name_H-M   'P 1'
#
loop_
_entity.id
_entity.type
_entity.pdbx_description
1 polymer ?
#
loop_
_entity_poly.entity_id
_entity_poly.type
_entity_poly.pdbx_seq_one_letter_code
_entity_poly.pdbx_strand_id
1 'polypeptide(L)'
;MTSIGPILAVPGIREALRQTSGVVAAVSPIVRGAAVSGPAGILMASQGLPVSIAGLGQAYADFLDVLVVDSKDAEAAEAVRKSGFRVHCTETIMRTASDKEKLAKAVMEFLSREDTTKTASGTT
;
A
#
# COMPACT_ATOMS: atom_id res chain seq x y z
N MET A 1 -0.14 6.95 -12.29
CA MET A 1 1.14 6.42 -11.73
C MET A 1 1.86 5.56 -12.77
N THR A 2 3.03 5.95 -13.27
CA THR A 2 3.65 5.39 -14.49
C THR A 2 4.33 4.02 -14.34
N SER A 3 4.46 3.46 -13.13
CA SER A 3 5.04 2.13 -12.94
C SER A 3 3.96 1.05 -12.77
N ILE A 4 3.12 1.17 -11.73
CA ILE A 4 2.03 0.22 -11.48
C ILE A 4 0.81 0.51 -12.35
N GLY A 5 0.54 1.78 -12.69
CA GLY A 5 -0.63 2.15 -13.48
C GLY A 5 -0.68 1.50 -14.87
N PRO A 6 0.41 1.44 -15.66
CA PRO A 6 0.40 0.71 -16.92
C PRO A 6 0.13 -0.79 -16.77
N ILE A 7 0.61 -1.42 -15.69
CA ILE A 7 0.30 -2.83 -15.39
C ILE A 7 -1.21 -2.97 -15.13
N LEU A 8 -1.79 -2.10 -14.32
CA LEU A 8 -3.23 -2.10 -14.03
C LEU A 8 -4.11 -1.76 -15.26
N ALA A 9 -3.54 -1.09 -16.28
CA ALA A 9 -4.24 -0.75 -17.51
C ALA A 9 -4.33 -1.92 -18.50
N VAL A 10 -3.57 -2.99 -18.29
CA VAL A 10 -3.69 -4.21 -19.10
C VAL A 10 -5.05 -4.87 -18.79
N PRO A 11 -5.87 -5.19 -19.82
CA PRO A 11 -7.18 -5.80 -19.62
C PRO A 11 -7.12 -7.05 -18.74
N GLY A 12 -8.01 -7.11 -17.74
CA GLY A 12 -8.13 -8.24 -16.82
C GLY A 12 -7.25 -8.15 -15.56
N ILE A 13 -6.13 -7.40 -15.55
CA ILE A 13 -5.25 -7.35 -14.38
C ILE A 13 -5.94 -6.70 -13.18
N ARG A 14 -6.57 -5.53 -13.37
CA ARG A 14 -7.27 -4.85 -12.27
C ARG A 14 -8.44 -5.67 -11.72
N GLU A 15 -9.16 -6.36 -12.60
CA GLU A 15 -10.28 -7.21 -12.18
C GLU A 15 -9.78 -8.45 -11.41
N ALA A 16 -8.68 -9.06 -11.84
CA ALA A 16 -8.05 -10.14 -11.10
C ALA A 16 -7.65 -9.73 -9.68
N LEU A 17 -7.16 -8.50 -9.49
CA LEU A 17 -6.86 -7.96 -8.16
C LEU A 17 -8.12 -7.68 -7.32
N ARG A 18 -9.26 -7.39 -7.94
CA ARG A 18 -10.54 -7.22 -7.23
C ARG A 18 -11.15 -8.55 -6.80
N GLN A 19 -10.92 -9.61 -7.58
CA GLN A 19 -11.53 -10.93 -7.38
C GLN A 19 -10.64 -11.92 -6.61
N THR A 20 -9.36 -11.60 -6.43
CA THR A 20 -8.42 -12.50 -5.75
C THR A 20 -8.83 -12.77 -4.30
N SER A 21 -8.61 -13.98 -3.83
CA SER A 21 -8.78 -14.35 -2.42
C SER A 21 -7.59 -13.93 -1.56
N GLY A 22 -6.42 -13.73 -2.18
CA GLY A 22 -5.18 -13.31 -1.52
C GLY A 22 -5.17 -11.84 -1.14
N VAL A 23 -4.41 -11.48 -0.11
CA VAL A 23 -4.32 -10.10 0.38
C VAL A 23 -3.51 -9.23 -0.58
N VAL A 24 -4.09 -8.13 -1.05
CA VAL A 24 -3.41 -7.14 -1.89
C VAL A 24 -2.82 -6.04 -1.01
N ALA A 25 -1.49 -5.97 -0.99
CA ALA A 25 -0.75 -4.96 -0.24
C ALA A 25 -0.02 -3.99 -1.18
N ALA A 26 0.02 -2.70 -0.82
CA ALA A 26 0.80 -1.68 -1.50
C ALA A 26 1.80 -1.03 -0.55
N VAL A 27 3.07 -0.92 -0.98
CA VAL A 27 4.08 -0.14 -0.27
C VAL A 27 4.09 1.28 -0.81
N SER A 28 3.86 2.25 0.08
CA SER A 28 3.84 3.67 -0.27
C SER A 28 5.22 4.15 -0.74
N PRO A 29 5.30 4.83 -1.90
CA PRO A 29 6.50 5.57 -2.29
C PRO A 29 6.56 6.96 -1.64
N ILE A 30 5.52 7.36 -0.90
CA ILE A 30 5.40 8.66 -0.22
C ILE A 30 5.85 8.52 1.22
N VAL A 31 6.74 9.41 1.63
CA VAL A 31 7.21 9.59 3.01
C VAL A 31 7.15 11.07 3.38
N ARG A 32 6.47 11.42 4.47
CA ARG A 32 6.28 12.80 4.94
C ARG A 32 5.72 13.74 3.87
N GLY A 33 4.76 13.26 3.09
CA GLY A 33 4.10 14.05 2.04
C GLY A 33 4.92 14.26 0.77
N ALA A 34 6.06 13.59 0.61
CA ALA A 34 6.88 13.66 -0.59
C ALA A 34 7.27 12.26 -1.09
N ALA A 35 7.45 12.10 -2.40
CA ALA A 35 7.95 10.84 -2.94
C ALA A 35 9.42 10.63 -2.56
N VAL A 36 9.77 9.43 -2.10
CA VAL A 36 11.16 9.04 -1.76
C VAL A 36 12.07 9.12 -2.97
N SER A 37 11.55 8.73 -4.14
CA SER A 37 12.25 8.84 -5.42
C SER A 37 11.27 8.90 -6.59
N GLY A 38 11.76 9.40 -7.71
CA GLY A 38 11.02 9.44 -8.96
C GLY A 38 9.82 10.40 -8.99
N PRO A 39 9.01 10.35 -10.07
CA PRO A 39 7.95 11.32 -10.32
C PRO A 39 6.62 11.00 -9.62
N ALA A 40 6.59 10.06 -8.66
CA ALA A 40 5.33 9.57 -8.08
C ALA A 40 4.47 10.71 -7.52
N GLY A 41 5.06 11.65 -6.77
CA GLY A 41 4.33 12.80 -6.24
C GLY A 41 3.77 13.72 -7.33
N ILE A 42 4.55 14.02 -8.36
CA ILE A 42 4.13 14.85 -9.52
C ILE A 42 2.93 14.20 -10.22
N LEU A 43 3.02 12.89 -10.46
CA LEU A 43 1.97 12.14 -11.13
C LEU A 43 0.69 12.02 -10.29
N MET A 44 0.79 12.10 -8.96
CA MET A 44 -0.37 12.00 -8.07
C MET A 44 -1.11 13.32 -8.18
N ALA A 45 -0.38 14.43 -8.04
CA ALA A 45 -0.91 15.77 -8.21
C ALA A 45 -1.53 15.97 -9.60
N SER A 46 -0.90 15.49 -10.68
CA SER A 46 -1.45 15.62 -12.04
C SER A 46 -2.74 14.82 -12.27
N GLN A 47 -3.02 13.84 -11.41
CA GLN A 47 -4.25 13.04 -11.42
C GLN A 47 -5.29 13.56 -10.43
N GLY A 48 -5.06 14.73 -9.81
CA GLY A 48 -5.95 15.30 -8.80
C GLY A 48 -5.90 14.58 -7.45
N LEU A 49 -4.93 13.70 -7.23
CA LEU A 49 -4.77 12.96 -5.99
C LEU A 49 -3.86 13.72 -5.01
N PRO A 50 -4.20 13.77 -3.71
CA PRO A 50 -3.29 14.32 -2.70
C PRO A 50 -1.97 13.54 -2.66
N VAL A 51 -0.83 14.24 -2.64
CA VAL A 51 0.49 13.61 -2.49
C VAL A 51 0.69 13.16 -1.03
N SER A 52 0.06 12.05 -0.68
CA SER A 52 0.00 11.54 0.69
C SER A 52 -0.31 10.04 0.69
N ILE A 53 -0.08 9.39 1.82
CA ILE A 53 -0.49 7.99 2.02
C ILE A 53 -2.01 7.80 1.90
N ALA A 54 -2.81 8.81 2.27
CA ALA A 54 -4.27 8.80 2.10
C ALA A 54 -4.66 8.85 0.62
N GLY A 55 -4.05 9.73 -0.16
CA GLY A 55 -4.28 9.83 -1.61
C GLY A 55 -3.87 8.57 -2.35
N LEU A 56 -2.84 7.86 -1.86
CA LEU A 56 -2.46 6.55 -2.39
C LEU A 56 -3.51 5.47 -2.07
N GLY A 57 -4.02 5.45 -0.83
CA GLY A 57 -5.15 4.59 -0.45
C GLY A 57 -6.36 4.81 -1.36
N GLN A 58 -6.70 6.08 -1.64
CA GLN A 58 -7.79 6.43 -2.57
C GLN A 58 -7.52 5.94 -4.00
N ALA A 59 -6.28 6.04 -4.49
CA ALA A 59 -5.93 5.64 -5.85
C ALA A 59 -6.17 4.16 -6.14
N TYR A 60 -6.05 3.31 -5.11
CA TYR A 60 -6.18 1.84 -5.20
C TYR A 60 -7.31 1.28 -4.34
N ALA A 61 -8.24 2.13 -3.87
CA ALA A 61 -9.27 1.76 -2.89
C ALA A 61 -10.19 0.62 -3.35
N ASP A 62 -10.29 0.38 -4.66
CA ASP A 62 -11.17 -0.62 -5.24
C ASP A 62 -10.63 -2.06 -5.11
N PHE A 63 -9.35 -2.25 -4.80
CA PHE A 63 -8.76 -3.60 -4.64
C PHE A 63 -7.70 -3.68 -3.52
N LEU A 64 -7.31 -2.57 -2.90
CA LEU A 64 -6.24 -2.55 -1.90
C LEU A 64 -6.76 -2.97 -0.52
N ASP A 65 -6.17 -4.03 0.05
CA ASP A 65 -6.49 -4.46 1.42
C ASP A 65 -5.60 -3.79 2.46
N VAL A 66 -4.30 -3.68 2.18
CA VAL A 66 -3.28 -3.23 3.14
C VAL A 66 -2.39 -2.17 2.54
N LEU A 67 -2.26 -1.05 3.23
CA LEU A 67 -1.29 -0.02 2.92
C LEU A 67 -0.07 -0.11 3.86
N VAL A 68 1.11 -0.33 3.28
CA VAL A 68 2.38 -0.29 4.00
C VAL A 68 2.98 1.10 3.84
N VAL A 69 3.26 1.77 4.96
CA VAL A 69 3.75 3.15 5.00
C VAL A 69 5.00 3.26 5.86
N ASP A 70 5.77 4.33 5.66
CA ASP A 70 6.98 4.55 6.44
C ASP A 70 6.66 4.84 7.91
N SER A 71 7.51 4.37 8.81
CA SER A 71 7.41 4.64 10.24
C SER A 71 7.40 6.14 10.57
N LYS A 72 7.99 6.97 9.70
CA LYS A 72 7.95 8.44 9.82
C LYS A 72 6.58 9.06 9.59
N ASP A 73 5.62 8.31 9.06
CA ASP A 73 4.24 8.75 8.80
C ASP A 73 3.23 8.14 9.79
N ALA A 74 3.69 7.63 10.94
CA ALA A 74 2.83 6.96 11.92
C ALA A 74 1.58 7.78 12.33
N GLU A 75 1.73 9.09 12.51
CA GLU A 75 0.60 9.97 12.84
C GLU A 75 -0.42 10.07 11.69
N ALA A 76 0.05 10.30 10.46
CA ALA A 76 -0.81 10.31 9.28
C ALA A 76 -1.47 8.95 9.04
N ALA A 77 -0.77 7.86 9.39
CA ALA A 77 -1.28 6.50 9.26
C ALA A 77 -2.50 6.27 10.16
N GLU A 78 -2.54 6.85 11.37
CA GLU A 78 -3.72 6.76 12.25
C GLU A 78 -4.96 7.37 11.61
N ALA A 79 -4.82 8.49 10.89
CA ALA A 79 -5.93 9.10 10.16
C ALA A 79 -6.43 8.19 9.03
N VAL A 80 -5.51 7.55 8.30
CA VAL A 80 -5.82 6.61 7.22
C VAL A 80 -6.52 5.34 7.75
N ARG A 81 -6.09 4.83 8.92
CA ARG A 81 -6.76 3.71 9.60
C ARG A 81 -8.22 4.03 9.93
N LYS A 82 -8.48 5.23 10.44
CA LYS A 82 -9.85 5.71 10.73
C LYS A 82 -10.72 5.83 9.48
N SER A 83 -10.12 5.92 8.30
CA SER A 83 -10.83 5.95 7.01
C SER A 83 -11.15 4.55 6.46
N GLY A 84 -10.82 3.49 7.20
CA GLY A 84 -11.17 2.10 6.86
C GLY A 84 -10.05 1.28 6.22
N PHE A 85 -8.87 1.86 5.99
CA PHE A 85 -7.73 1.11 5.45
C PHE A 85 -6.97 0.38 6.55
N ARG A 86 -6.51 -0.84 6.27
CA ARG A 86 -5.52 -1.51 7.11
C ARG A 86 -4.15 -0.91 6.79
N VAL A 87 -3.44 -0.44 7.82
CA VAL A 87 -2.15 0.23 7.62
C VAL A 87 -1.07 -0.43 8.47
N HIS A 88 0.04 -0.81 7.83
CA HIS A 88 1.26 -1.28 8.50
C HIS A 88 2.35 -0.21 8.40
N CYS A 89 2.89 0.22 9.55
CA CYS A 89 3.99 1.18 9.60
C CYS A 89 5.32 0.43 9.79
N THR A 90 6.28 0.63 8.89
CA THR A 90 7.63 0.03 8.96
C THR A 90 8.65 0.90 8.25
N GLU A 91 9.94 0.55 8.27
CA GLU A 91 10.96 1.26 7.49
C GLU A 91 10.82 0.92 6.00
N THR A 92 10.51 1.91 5.16
CA THR A 92 10.27 1.71 3.71
C THR A 92 11.40 2.23 2.82
N ILE A 93 12.35 2.98 3.39
CA ILE A 93 13.48 3.54 2.66
C ILE A 93 14.54 2.46 2.42
N MET A 94 14.69 2.05 1.16
CA MET A 94 15.59 0.97 0.74
C MET A 94 16.93 1.52 0.20
N ARG A 95 17.93 1.79 1.05
CA ARG A 95 19.26 2.26 0.61
C ARG A 95 20.21 1.12 0.28
N THR A 96 20.06 0.00 0.98
CA THR A 96 20.91 -1.18 0.87
C THR A 96 20.09 -2.43 0.54
N ALA A 97 20.77 -3.52 0.17
CA ALA A 97 20.11 -4.82 0.02
C ALA A 97 19.49 -5.33 1.35
N SER A 98 20.15 -5.04 2.48
CA SER A 98 19.62 -5.37 3.81
C SER A 98 18.32 -4.64 4.11
N ASP A 99 18.18 -3.37 3.71
CA ASP A 99 16.94 -2.61 3.90
C ASP A 99 15.78 -3.23 3.10
N LYS A 100 16.06 -3.67 1.86
CA LYS A 100 15.07 -4.37 1.01
C LYS A 100 14.61 -5.67 1.66
N GLU A 101 15.54 -6.45 2.21
CA GLU A 101 15.25 -7.71 2.89
C GLU A 101 14.41 -7.49 4.15
N LYS A 102 14.77 -6.50 4.98
CA LYS A 102 14.03 -6.15 6.20
C LYS A 102 12.60 -5.72 5.87
N LEU A 103 12.42 -4.86 4.87
CA LEU A 103 11.09 -4.44 4.43
C LEU A 103 10.26 -5.63 3.93
N ALA A 104 10.83 -6.48 3.07
CA ALA A 104 10.14 -7.67 2.58
C ALA A 104 9.71 -8.59 3.73
N LYS A 105 10.59 -8.86 4.69
CA LYS A 105 10.27 -9.65 5.89
C LYS A 105 9.15 -9.02 6.71
N ALA A 106 9.24 -7.72 7.00
CA ALA A 106 8.22 -7.02 7.77
C ALA A 106 6.83 -7.09 7.11
N VAL A 107 6.77 -6.89 5.78
CA VAL A 107 5.52 -7.01 5.03
C VAL A 107 4.98 -8.44 5.08
N MET A 108 5.81 -9.45 4.81
CA MET A 108 5.38 -10.85 4.85
C MET A 108 4.91 -11.26 6.24
N GLU A 109 5.65 -10.91 7.29
CA GLU A 109 5.25 -11.19 8.68
C GLU A 109 3.92 -10.53 9.05
N PHE A 110 3.69 -9.29 8.60
CA PHE A 110 2.42 -8.61 8.83
C PHE A 110 1.26 -9.33 8.13
N LEU A 111 1.44 -9.71 6.85
CA LEU A 111 0.39 -10.37 6.07
C LEU A 111 0.10 -11.78 6.59
N SER A 112 1.13 -12.56 6.98
CA SER A 112 0.94 -13.93 7.47
C SER A 112 0.26 -14.02 8.84
N ARG A 113 0.41 -13.01 9.70
CA ARG A 113 -0.33 -12.96 10.99
C ARG A 113 -1.83 -12.79 10.76
N GLU A 114 -2.20 -12.12 9.69
CA GLU A 114 -3.57 -11.71 9.39
C GLU A 114 -4.36 -12.73 8.58
N ASP A 115 -3.71 -13.62 7.82
CA ASP A 115 -4.41 -14.74 7.16
C ASP A 115 -5.11 -15.67 8.16
N THR A 116 -4.64 -15.68 9.43
CA THR A 116 -5.27 -16.47 10.50
C THR A 116 -6.61 -15.90 10.98
N THR A 117 -6.88 -14.60 10.79
CA THR A 117 -8.13 -13.97 11.26
C THR A 117 -9.26 -14.01 10.24
N LYS A 118 -8.96 -14.08 8.93
CA LYS A 118 -9.97 -14.20 7.86
C LYS A 118 -10.67 -15.57 7.85
N THR A 119 -10.02 -16.62 8.37
CA THR A 119 -10.56 -18.00 8.40
C THR A 119 -11.65 -18.21 9.47
N ALA A 120 -11.79 -17.30 10.45
CA ALA A 120 -12.70 -17.49 11.60
C ALA A 120 -14.14 -16.94 11.40
N SER A 121 -14.47 -16.31 10.27
CA SER A 121 -15.80 -15.71 10.06
C SER A 121 -16.70 -16.40 9.02
N GLY A 122 -16.24 -17.50 8.42
CA GLY A 122 -17.01 -18.29 7.46
C GLY A 122 -17.85 -19.40 8.11
N THR A 123 -18.77 -19.07 9.02
CA THR A 123 -19.85 -19.99 9.41
C THR A 123 -21.07 -19.18 9.86
N THR A 124 -21.99 -18.94 8.92
CA THR A 124 -23.43 -19.11 9.09
C THR A 124 -24.14 -18.96 7.76
#